data_AF-A0A258FJN6-F1
#
_entry.id   AF-A0A258FJN6-F1
#
_cell.length_a   1.000
_cell.length_b   1.000
_cell.length_c   1.000
_cell.angle_alpha   90.00
_cell.angle_beta   90.00
_cell.angle_gamma   90.00
#
_symmetry.space_group_name_H-M   'P 1'
#
loop_
_entity.id
_entity.type
_entity.pdbx_description
1 polymer ?
#
loop_
_entity_poly.entity_id
_entity_poly.type
_entity_poly.pdbx_seq_one_letter_code
_entity_poly.pdbx_strand_id
1 'polypeptide(L)'
;MGPAYWAGLTFGAVCIFLGLVLGLWGARIVPSDPASRAPVPAVLPQEPTARDAGPSSAPAPSPAPIPIPTPPPPAPAPSPPAAAEPAAEPQVADDPVAAAQTAALEARLAEAEAAQKGTAQAASAALAVSALAQAAAGSRPFAQQVDEAARVLPASDDLAALRDLAAVGAPSRPVLAAAFPAAAARAAVAARQPGAKAGLMDRAAYFVSGMITVRRTDRLTGPGADAILARAGRAADAGDLDVALREIATLSPAARAAIGPWRADAERRLAIERRIATLRAGAAASLKGTGG
;
A
#
# COMPACT_ATOMS: atom_id res chain seq x y z
N MET A 1 43.02 37.19 10.72
CA MET A 1 42.51 36.18 9.75
C MET A 1 43.23 36.40 8.44
N GLY A 2 44.06 35.45 8.02
CA GLY A 2 44.94 35.63 6.85
C GLY A 2 44.18 35.51 5.53
N PRO A 3 44.70 36.10 4.43
CA PRO A 3 44.08 36.05 3.11
C PRO A 3 43.87 34.61 2.58
N ALA A 4 44.64 33.64 3.07
CA ALA A 4 44.48 32.22 2.76
C ALA A 4 43.14 31.61 3.26
N TYR A 5 42.57 32.14 4.34
CA TYR A 5 41.28 31.69 4.87
C TYR A 5 40.12 32.08 3.95
N TRP A 6 40.19 33.29 3.39
CA TRP A 6 39.19 33.80 2.46
C TRP A 6 39.23 33.09 1.10
N ALA A 7 40.42 32.72 0.61
CA ALA A 7 40.57 31.95 -0.62
C ALA A 7 39.95 30.53 -0.53
N GLY A 8 40.04 29.88 0.63
CA GLY A 8 39.40 28.57 0.85
C GLY A 8 37.88 28.65 0.90
N LEU A 9 37.33 29.73 1.46
CA LEU A 9 35.89 29.94 1.56
C LEU A 9 35.25 30.21 0.19
N THR A 10 35.91 31.01 -0.66
CA THR A 10 35.43 31.30 -2.01
C THR A 10 35.47 30.08 -2.92
N PHE A 11 36.51 29.25 -2.81
CA PHE A 11 36.60 28.01 -3.59
C PHE A 11 35.50 27.01 -3.20
N GLY A 12 35.22 26.86 -1.90
CA GLY A 12 34.14 26.02 -1.40
C GLY A 12 32.76 26.47 -1.89
N ALA A 13 32.50 27.79 -1.88
CA ALA A 13 31.24 28.35 -2.37
C ALA A 13 31.05 28.11 -3.88
N VAL A 14 32.10 28.29 -4.69
CA VAL A 14 32.08 28.04 -6.14
C VAL A 14 31.83 26.55 -6.45
N CYS A 15 32.46 25.62 -5.72
CA CYS A 15 32.21 24.18 -5.91
C CYS A 15 30.77 23.77 -5.57
N ILE A 16 30.19 24.34 -4.52
CA ILE A 16 28.79 24.06 -4.15
C ILE A 16 27.84 24.62 -5.20
N PHE A 17 28.09 25.84 -5.69
CA PHE A 17 27.26 26.45 -6.73
C PHE A 17 27.36 25.69 -8.06
N LEU A 18 28.56 25.24 -8.44
CA LEU A 18 28.77 24.46 -9.66
C LEU A 18 28.06 23.09 -9.59
N GLY A 19 28.11 22.42 -8.43
CA GLY A 19 27.38 21.16 -8.21
C GLY A 19 25.85 21.32 -8.28
N LEU A 20 25.32 22.45 -7.81
CA LEU A 20 23.89 22.74 -7.81
C LEU A 20 23.39 23.08 -9.22
N VAL A 21 24.19 23.79 -10.02
CA VAL A 21 23.88 24.10 -11.43
C VAL A 21 23.91 22.84 -12.30
N LEU A 22 24.88 21.92 -12.12
CA LEU A 22 24.90 20.65 -12.85
C LEU A 22 23.73 19.72 -12.44
N GLY A 23 23.33 19.73 -11.17
CA GLY A 23 22.20 18.94 -10.69
C GLY A 23 20.85 19.41 -11.22
N LEU A 24 20.67 20.71 -11.44
CA LEU A 24 19.40 21.28 -11.91
C LEU A 24 19.25 21.24 -13.45
N TRP A 25 20.35 21.27 -14.20
CA TRP A 25 20.33 21.26 -15.68
C TRP A 25 20.49 19.85 -16.30
N GLY A 26 21.07 18.88 -15.59
CA GLY A 26 21.31 17.53 -16.11
C GLY A 26 20.04 16.74 -16.48
N ALA A 27 18.89 17.07 -15.87
CA ALA A 27 17.62 16.39 -16.15
C ALA A 27 16.92 16.84 -17.44
N ARG A 28 17.42 17.88 -18.14
CA ARG A 28 16.79 18.45 -19.34
C ARG A 28 17.54 18.22 -20.66
N ILE A 29 18.71 17.59 -20.65
CA ILE A 29 19.58 17.49 -21.84
C ILE A 29 19.69 16.05 -22.39
N VAL A 30 18.91 15.10 -21.86
CA VAL A 30 18.82 13.74 -22.44
C VAL A 30 17.44 13.55 -23.07
N PRO A 31 17.28 13.75 -24.39
CA PRO A 31 16.16 13.19 -25.12
C PRO A 31 16.30 11.66 -25.12
N SER A 32 15.33 10.97 -24.50
CA SER A 32 15.19 9.53 -24.66
C SER A 32 14.67 9.25 -26.07
N ASP A 33 15.56 8.91 -26.99
CA ASP A 33 15.19 8.49 -28.34
C ASP A 33 14.50 7.10 -28.28
N PRO A 34 13.22 6.95 -28.66
CA PRO A 34 12.55 5.66 -28.66
C PRO A 34 12.93 4.77 -29.86
N ALA A 35 13.86 5.18 -30.73
CA ALA A 35 14.07 4.57 -32.04
C ALA A 35 15.11 3.43 -32.13
N SER A 36 15.55 2.82 -31.03
CA SER A 36 16.46 1.66 -31.08
C SER A 36 15.93 0.42 -30.36
N ARG A 37 14.69 0.03 -30.69
CA ARG A 37 14.28 -1.38 -30.69
C ARG A 37 14.17 -1.86 -32.13
N ALA A 38 15.21 -2.55 -32.59
CA ALA A 38 15.13 -3.39 -33.78
C ALA A 38 14.07 -4.49 -33.59
N PRO A 39 13.43 -4.95 -34.68
CA PRO A 39 12.23 -5.78 -34.62
C PRO A 39 12.59 -7.22 -34.28
N VAL A 40 11.91 -7.76 -33.26
CA VAL A 40 11.94 -9.21 -32.96
C VAL A 40 11.17 -9.93 -34.08
N PRO A 41 11.73 -10.96 -34.72
CA PRO A 41 11.06 -11.66 -35.81
C PRO A 41 9.81 -12.40 -35.32
N ALA A 42 8.77 -12.32 -36.14
CA ALA A 42 7.48 -12.97 -35.94
C ALA A 42 7.64 -14.47 -35.69
N VAL A 43 7.18 -14.92 -34.52
CA VAL A 43 6.89 -16.33 -34.27
C VAL A 43 5.57 -16.65 -34.96
N LEU A 44 5.66 -17.47 -36.00
CA LEU A 44 4.54 -17.99 -36.77
C LEU A 44 3.63 -18.87 -35.88
N PRO A 45 2.29 -18.78 -36.03
CA PRO A 45 1.36 -19.69 -35.38
C PRO A 45 1.58 -21.13 -35.88
N GLN A 46 1.71 -22.08 -34.96
CA GLN A 46 1.70 -23.51 -35.28
C GLN A 46 0.27 -23.91 -35.66
N GLU A 47 0.12 -24.44 -36.87
CA GLU A 47 -1.12 -25.05 -37.38
C GLU A 47 -1.45 -26.35 -36.62
N PRO A 48 -2.67 -26.52 -36.09
CA PRO A 48 -3.19 -27.83 -35.78
C PRO A 48 -3.76 -28.45 -37.06
N THR A 49 -3.10 -29.50 -37.56
CA THR A 49 -3.57 -30.33 -38.66
C THR A 49 -4.96 -30.90 -38.38
N ALA A 50 -5.89 -30.63 -39.28
CA ALA A 50 -7.23 -31.22 -39.33
C ALA A 50 -7.22 -32.59 -40.04
N ARG A 51 -7.99 -33.54 -39.47
CA ARG A 51 -8.66 -34.74 -40.03
C ARG A 51 -9.02 -35.60 -38.81
N ASP A 52 -10.26 -35.88 -38.41
CA ASP A 52 -11.51 -36.17 -39.12
C ASP A 52 -12.69 -35.68 -38.26
N ALA A 53 -13.61 -34.86 -38.79
CA ALA A 53 -14.85 -35.21 -39.50
C ALA A 53 -16.09 -35.33 -38.58
N GLY A 54 -17.05 -34.42 -38.75
CA GLY A 54 -18.41 -34.49 -38.21
C GLY A 54 -19.15 -33.15 -38.33
N PRO A 55 -20.35 -33.06 -38.94
CA PRO A 55 -20.72 -31.91 -39.76
C PRO A 55 -21.39 -30.73 -39.02
N SER A 56 -21.05 -29.55 -39.53
CA SER A 56 -21.90 -28.39 -39.83
C SER A 56 -23.35 -28.40 -39.32
N SER A 57 -23.69 -27.38 -38.53
CA SER A 57 -25.01 -26.75 -38.57
C SER A 57 -24.88 -25.25 -38.32
N ALA A 58 -25.32 -24.49 -39.31
CA ALA A 58 -25.48 -23.04 -39.31
C ALA A 58 -26.67 -22.59 -38.41
N PRO A 59 -26.89 -21.28 -38.21
CA PRO A 59 -27.54 -20.74 -37.03
C PRO A 59 -29.07 -20.77 -37.10
N ALA A 60 -29.71 -21.04 -35.96
CA ALA A 60 -31.15 -20.86 -35.76
C ALA A 60 -31.42 -19.58 -34.93
N PRO A 61 -32.52 -18.86 -35.20
CA PRO A 61 -32.82 -17.53 -34.65
C PRO A 61 -33.27 -17.59 -33.18
N SER A 62 -33.14 -16.46 -32.48
CA SER A 62 -33.73 -16.26 -31.14
C SER A 62 -35.22 -16.62 -31.09
N PRO A 63 -35.65 -17.31 -30.03
CA PRO A 63 -37.03 -17.23 -29.56
C PRO A 63 -37.12 -16.85 -28.07
N ALA A 64 -37.82 -15.73 -27.85
CA ALA A 64 -38.81 -15.43 -26.80
C ALA A 64 -38.48 -15.58 -25.28
N PRO A 65 -39.07 -14.70 -24.44
CA PRO A 65 -38.87 -14.66 -22.99
C PRO A 65 -39.51 -15.87 -22.27
N ILE A 66 -38.87 -16.28 -21.17
CA ILE A 66 -39.29 -17.37 -20.28
C ILE A 66 -40.62 -16.98 -19.58
N PRO A 67 -41.65 -17.85 -19.56
CA PRO A 67 -42.91 -17.58 -18.88
C PRO A 67 -42.76 -17.64 -17.35
N ILE A 68 -43.33 -16.63 -16.68
CA ILE A 68 -43.55 -16.57 -15.24
C ILE A 68 -44.67 -17.57 -14.88
N PRO A 69 -44.58 -18.35 -13.79
CA PRO A 69 -45.69 -19.21 -13.37
C PRO A 69 -46.90 -18.37 -12.96
N THR A 70 -48.04 -18.67 -13.60
CA THR A 70 -49.36 -18.08 -13.36
C THR A 70 -49.90 -18.46 -11.97
N PRO A 71 -50.47 -17.54 -11.18
CA PRO A 71 -51.21 -17.90 -9.96
C PRO A 71 -52.55 -18.61 -10.31
N PRO A 72 -53.11 -19.44 -9.40
CA PRO A 72 -54.35 -20.16 -9.63
C PRO A 72 -55.57 -19.21 -9.73
N PRO A 73 -56.68 -19.64 -10.39
CA PRO A 73 -57.85 -18.80 -10.57
C PRO A 73 -58.57 -18.51 -9.25
N PRO A 74 -59.20 -17.33 -9.10
CA PRO A 74 -60.07 -17.04 -7.96
C PRO A 74 -61.35 -17.90 -8.02
N ALA A 75 -61.81 -18.35 -6.86
CA ALA A 75 -63.09 -19.02 -6.67
C ALA A 75 -64.28 -18.14 -7.12
N PRO A 76 -65.42 -18.71 -7.53
CA PRO A 76 -66.56 -17.95 -8.01
C PRO A 76 -67.17 -17.09 -6.90
N ALA A 77 -67.38 -15.81 -7.20
CA ALA A 77 -68.10 -14.88 -6.35
C ALA A 77 -69.57 -15.33 -6.15
N PRO A 78 -70.14 -15.19 -4.94
CA PRO A 78 -71.57 -15.31 -4.75
C PRO A 78 -72.32 -14.13 -5.39
N SER A 79 -73.50 -14.41 -5.97
CA SER A 79 -74.44 -13.42 -6.51
C SER A 79 -74.91 -12.41 -5.46
N PRO A 80 -75.26 -11.17 -5.84
CA PRO A 80 -75.65 -10.12 -4.91
C PRO A 80 -77.07 -10.35 -4.36
N PRO A 81 -77.31 -10.21 -3.04
CA PRO A 81 -78.65 -9.94 -2.55
C PRO A 81 -79.03 -8.48 -2.81
N ALA A 82 -80.28 -8.33 -3.22
CA ALA A 82 -80.96 -7.07 -3.47
C ALA A 82 -80.96 -6.13 -2.25
N ALA A 83 -80.92 -4.83 -2.56
CA ALA A 83 -81.36 -3.68 -1.76
C ALA A 83 -81.67 -3.92 -0.27
N ALA A 84 -80.78 -3.46 0.60
CA ALA A 84 -81.11 -3.04 1.96
C ALA A 84 -80.17 -1.91 2.41
N GLU A 85 -80.77 -0.72 2.53
CA GLU A 85 -80.52 0.36 3.49
C GLU A 85 -79.17 1.12 3.51
N PRO A 86 -79.22 2.47 3.58
CA PRO A 86 -78.03 3.29 3.78
C PRO A 86 -77.63 3.29 5.26
N ALA A 87 -76.34 3.53 5.51
CA ALA A 87 -75.71 3.81 6.81
C ALA A 87 -75.14 2.59 7.57
N ALA A 88 -73.86 2.30 7.29
CA ALA A 88 -72.81 2.51 8.28
C ALA A 88 -71.48 2.57 7.52
N GLU A 89 -70.78 3.71 7.61
CA GLU A 89 -69.34 3.74 7.31
C GLU A 89 -68.69 2.62 8.13
N PRO A 90 -67.81 1.78 7.57
CA PRO A 90 -67.03 0.86 8.38
C PRO A 90 -66.20 1.75 9.30
N GLN A 91 -66.65 1.88 10.55
CA GLN A 91 -65.85 2.45 11.60
C GLN A 91 -64.55 1.65 11.57
N VAL A 92 -63.47 2.33 11.22
CA VAL A 92 -62.11 1.88 11.47
C VAL A 92 -62.06 1.72 12.98
N ALA A 93 -62.48 0.57 13.47
CA ALA A 93 -62.14 0.16 14.81
C ALA A 93 -60.63 0.13 14.80
N ASP A 94 -60.02 0.99 15.62
CA ASP A 94 -58.66 0.84 16.10
C ASP A 94 -58.57 -0.58 16.65
N ASP A 95 -58.28 -1.56 15.80
CA ASP A 95 -58.09 -2.94 16.22
C ASP A 95 -56.64 -3.01 16.71
N PRO A 96 -56.42 -2.93 18.04
CA PRO A 96 -55.09 -2.71 18.60
C PRO A 96 -54.13 -3.85 18.25
N VAL A 97 -54.69 -5.03 17.92
CA VAL A 97 -53.95 -6.20 17.49
C VAL A 97 -53.41 -6.04 16.06
N ALA A 98 -54.21 -5.51 15.13
CA ALA A 98 -53.76 -5.25 13.76
C ALA A 98 -52.74 -4.11 13.70
N ALA A 99 -52.93 -3.07 14.51
CA ALA A 99 -51.96 -1.98 14.70
C ALA A 99 -50.64 -2.48 15.30
N ALA A 100 -50.68 -3.39 16.29
CA ALA A 100 -49.48 -4.00 16.86
C ALA A 100 -48.73 -4.91 15.87
N GLN A 101 -49.45 -5.67 15.04
CA GLN A 101 -48.83 -6.53 14.02
C GLN A 101 -48.16 -5.74 12.90
N THR A 102 -48.80 -4.66 12.43
CA THR A 102 -48.21 -3.75 11.42
C THR A 102 -46.98 -3.05 11.97
N ALA A 103 -47.03 -2.50 13.19
CA ALA A 103 -45.86 -1.93 13.85
C ALA A 103 -44.70 -2.93 14.02
N ALA A 104 -45.01 -4.20 14.33
CA ALA A 104 -43.99 -5.25 14.44
C ALA A 104 -43.36 -5.60 13.07
N LEU A 105 -44.14 -5.61 11.99
CA LEU A 105 -43.63 -5.84 10.63
C LEU A 105 -42.77 -4.67 10.15
N GLU A 106 -43.19 -3.44 10.40
CA GLU A 106 -42.42 -2.22 10.10
C GLU A 106 -41.09 -2.21 10.86
N ALA A 107 -41.09 -2.59 12.14
CA ALA A 107 -39.87 -2.71 12.94
C ALA A 107 -38.90 -3.75 12.34
N ARG A 108 -39.41 -4.93 11.94
CA ARG A 108 -38.59 -5.98 11.31
C ARG A 108 -38.06 -5.58 9.93
N LEU A 109 -38.85 -4.85 9.14
CA LEU A 109 -38.40 -4.32 7.86
C LEU A 109 -37.32 -3.26 8.05
N ALA A 110 -37.49 -2.34 9.00
CA ALA A 110 -36.50 -1.33 9.34
C ALA A 110 -35.18 -1.97 9.81
N GLU A 111 -35.26 -3.03 10.62
CA GLU A 111 -34.10 -3.82 11.05
C GLU A 111 -33.40 -4.50 9.87
N ALA A 112 -34.15 -5.15 8.97
CA ALA A 112 -33.61 -5.79 7.78
C ALA A 112 -32.96 -4.78 6.81
N GLU A 113 -33.58 -3.62 6.59
CA GLU A 113 -33.01 -2.54 5.78
C GLU A 113 -31.74 -1.97 6.42
N ALA A 114 -31.72 -1.81 7.75
CA ALA A 114 -30.54 -1.35 8.47
C ALA A 114 -29.39 -2.35 8.35
N ALA A 115 -29.67 -3.66 8.47
CA ALA A 115 -28.70 -4.72 8.28
C ALA A 115 -28.15 -4.75 6.84
N GLN A 116 -29.01 -4.58 5.84
CA GLN A 116 -28.60 -4.50 4.43
C GLN A 116 -27.73 -3.27 4.14
N LYS A 117 -28.09 -2.11 4.70
CA LYS A 117 -27.28 -0.88 4.58
C LYS A 117 -25.92 -1.06 5.25
N GLY A 118 -25.88 -1.68 6.44
CA GLY A 118 -24.65 -1.97 7.18
C GLY A 118 -23.71 -2.91 6.42
N THR A 119 -24.23 -4.01 5.86
CA THR A 119 -23.44 -4.95 5.04
C THR A 119 -22.90 -4.30 3.77
N ALA A 120 -23.71 -3.50 3.07
CA ALA A 120 -23.26 -2.76 1.88
C ALA A 120 -22.14 -1.76 2.19
N GLN A 121 -22.26 -1.03 3.31
CA GLN A 121 -21.22 -0.10 3.78
C GLN A 121 -19.92 -0.84 4.13
N ALA A 122 -20.01 -1.94 4.88
CA ALA A 122 -18.85 -2.74 5.25
C ALA A 122 -18.13 -3.32 4.01
N ALA A 123 -18.88 -3.77 3.00
CA ALA A 123 -18.31 -4.24 1.74
C ALA A 123 -17.60 -3.12 0.97
N SER A 124 -18.21 -1.93 0.90
CA SER A 124 -17.60 -0.76 0.24
C SER A 124 -16.31 -0.31 0.94
N ALA A 125 -16.28 -0.33 2.28
CA ALA A 125 -15.10 0.00 3.06
C ALA A 125 -13.96 -1.01 2.81
N ALA A 126 -14.28 -2.31 2.76
CA ALA A 126 -13.29 -3.35 2.46
C ALA A 126 -12.67 -3.18 1.06
N LEU A 127 -13.48 -2.85 0.05
CA LEU A 127 -13.00 -2.55 -1.30
C LEU A 127 -12.12 -1.30 -1.32
N ALA A 128 -12.52 -0.23 -0.65
CA ALA A 128 -11.74 1.01 -0.56
C ALA A 128 -10.37 0.77 0.10
N VAL A 129 -10.32 -0.01 1.19
CA VAL A 129 -9.06 -0.38 1.84
C VAL A 129 -8.18 -1.25 0.93
N SER A 130 -8.78 -2.16 0.16
CA SER A 130 -8.05 -2.99 -0.81
C SER A 130 -7.40 -2.14 -1.89
N ALA A 131 -8.16 -1.22 -2.49
CA ALA A 131 -7.66 -0.28 -3.50
C ALA A 131 -6.55 0.63 -2.96
N LEU A 132 -6.74 1.17 -1.74
CA LEU A 132 -5.73 1.96 -1.05
C LEU A 132 -4.42 1.18 -0.85
N ALA A 133 -4.54 -0.09 -0.45
CA ALA A 133 -3.36 -0.91 -0.23
C ALA A 133 -2.64 -1.30 -1.53
N GLN A 134 -3.36 -1.50 -2.63
CA GLN A 134 -2.76 -1.70 -3.95
C GLN A 134 -1.99 -0.45 -4.39
N ALA A 135 -2.56 0.74 -4.20
CA ALA A 135 -1.89 2.00 -4.52
C ALA A 135 -0.62 2.21 -3.67
N ALA A 136 -0.70 1.92 -2.37
CA ALA A 136 0.41 2.06 -1.44
C ALA A 136 1.54 1.03 -1.67
N ALA A 137 1.30 -0.08 -2.38
CA ALA A 137 2.32 -1.09 -2.65
C ALA A 137 3.45 -0.56 -3.58
N GLY A 138 3.14 0.44 -4.41
CA GLY A 138 4.11 1.09 -5.29
C GLY A 138 5.02 2.09 -4.58
N SER A 139 5.93 2.69 -5.34
CA SER A 139 6.86 3.73 -4.84
C SER A 139 6.33 5.16 -4.98
N ARG A 140 5.15 5.35 -5.59
CA ARG A 140 4.60 6.66 -5.93
C ARG A 140 3.77 7.23 -4.77
N PRO A 141 3.64 8.57 -4.67
CA PRO A 141 2.61 9.19 -3.84
C PRO A 141 1.22 8.65 -4.19
N PHE A 142 0.36 8.52 -3.17
CA PHE A 142 -0.99 7.94 -3.29
C PHE A 142 -2.03 8.75 -2.50
N ALA A 143 -1.82 10.07 -2.37
CA ALA A 143 -2.71 10.96 -1.62
C ALA A 143 -4.15 10.96 -2.16
N GLN A 144 -4.32 10.92 -3.49
CA GLN A 144 -5.64 10.83 -4.13
C GLN A 144 -6.43 9.61 -3.62
N GLN A 145 -5.77 8.46 -3.52
CA GLN A 145 -6.40 7.22 -3.07
C GLN A 145 -6.75 7.26 -1.58
N VAL A 146 -6.00 7.99 -0.77
CA VAL A 146 -6.37 8.25 0.64
C VAL A 146 -7.63 9.11 0.71
N ASP A 147 -7.75 10.15 -0.13
CA ASP A 147 -8.93 11.02 -0.14
C ASP A 147 -10.17 10.32 -0.70
N GLU A 148 -10.02 9.43 -1.67
CA GLU A 148 -11.10 8.55 -2.14
C GLU A 148 -11.55 7.59 -1.04
N ALA A 149 -10.60 6.93 -0.37
CA ALA A 149 -10.90 6.04 0.75
C ALA A 149 -11.61 6.78 1.90
N ALA A 150 -11.21 8.03 2.19
CA ALA A 150 -11.81 8.84 3.24
C ALA A 150 -13.29 9.22 3.03
N ARG A 151 -13.84 9.04 1.82
CA ARG A 151 -15.28 9.24 1.56
C ARG A 151 -16.14 8.07 2.02
N VAL A 152 -15.53 6.90 2.18
CA VAL A 152 -16.23 5.63 2.45
C VAL A 152 -15.85 5.08 3.82
N LEU A 153 -14.61 5.32 4.25
CA LEU A 153 -14.12 4.85 5.55
C LEU A 153 -14.55 5.80 6.68
N PRO A 154 -14.79 5.26 7.89
CA PRO A 154 -14.93 6.08 9.08
C PRO A 154 -13.64 6.84 9.36
N ALA A 155 -13.78 8.06 9.88
CA ALA A 155 -12.64 8.86 10.31
C ALA A 155 -11.84 8.13 11.40
N SER A 156 -10.52 8.07 11.23
CA SER A 156 -9.61 7.44 12.18
C SER A 156 -8.26 8.16 12.18
N ASP A 157 -7.53 8.06 13.30
CA ASP A 157 -6.18 8.61 13.44
C ASP A 157 -5.21 7.99 12.43
N ASP A 158 -5.41 6.71 12.09
CA ASP A 158 -4.61 6.01 11.08
C ASP A 158 -4.82 6.58 9.68
N LEU A 159 -6.07 6.90 9.31
CA LEU A 159 -6.37 7.50 8.03
C LEU A 159 -5.84 8.95 7.95
N ALA A 160 -5.94 9.70 9.04
CA ALA A 160 -5.41 11.06 9.13
C ALA A 160 -3.88 11.07 8.96
N ALA A 161 -3.17 10.24 9.72
CA ALA A 161 -1.71 10.17 9.63
C ALA A 161 -1.21 9.53 8.33
N LEU A 162 -2.03 8.72 7.65
CA LEU A 162 -1.69 8.19 6.33
C LEU A 162 -1.69 9.28 5.26
N ARG A 163 -2.47 10.37 5.38
CA ARG A 163 -2.48 11.46 4.40
C ARG A 163 -1.09 12.09 4.22
N ASP A 164 -0.41 12.40 5.32
CA ASP A 164 0.92 13.00 5.28
C ASP A 164 1.96 12.06 4.64
N LEU A 165 1.86 10.77 4.97
CA LEU A 165 2.73 9.74 4.38
C LEU A 165 2.44 9.52 2.89
N ALA A 166 1.17 9.62 2.49
CA ALA A 166 0.72 9.39 1.12
C ALA A 166 1.10 10.52 0.16
N ALA A 167 1.28 11.75 0.66
CA ALA A 167 1.78 12.88 -0.12
C ALA A 167 3.21 12.66 -0.61
N VAL A 168 4.04 11.97 0.17
CA VAL A 168 5.43 11.65 -0.17
C VAL A 168 5.54 10.29 -0.85
N GLY A 169 4.74 9.31 -0.41
CA GLY A 169 4.94 7.90 -0.74
C GLY A 169 6.19 7.33 -0.05
N ALA A 170 6.52 6.08 -0.35
CA ALA A 170 7.76 5.45 0.12
C ALA A 170 8.29 4.49 -0.94
N PRO A 171 9.60 4.28 -1.08
CA PRO A 171 10.15 3.26 -1.98
C PRO A 171 9.63 1.85 -1.62
N SER A 172 9.29 1.03 -2.62
CA SER A 172 8.86 -0.35 -2.40
C SER A 172 9.97 -1.23 -1.81
N ARG A 173 9.61 -2.33 -1.14
CA ARG A 173 10.57 -3.29 -0.58
C ARG A 173 11.67 -3.70 -1.58
N PRO A 174 11.39 -4.06 -2.85
CA PRO A 174 12.46 -4.37 -3.81
C PRO A 174 13.33 -3.17 -4.17
N VAL A 175 12.77 -1.95 -4.21
CA VAL A 175 13.57 -0.73 -4.44
C VAL A 175 14.47 -0.44 -3.24
N LEU A 176 13.98 -0.63 -2.01
CA LEU A 176 14.78 -0.50 -0.79
C LEU A 176 15.90 -1.54 -0.74
N ALA A 177 15.62 -2.79 -1.09
CA ALA A 177 16.64 -3.84 -1.19
C ALA A 177 17.72 -3.46 -2.21
N ALA A 178 17.33 -3.04 -3.41
CA ALA A 178 18.27 -2.60 -4.45
C ALA A 178 19.10 -1.36 -4.05
N ALA A 179 18.54 -0.45 -3.25
CA ALA A 179 19.23 0.74 -2.76
C ALA A 179 20.16 0.46 -1.56
N PHE A 180 19.95 -0.64 -0.84
CA PHE A 180 20.67 -0.94 0.39
C PHE A 180 22.19 -1.07 0.20
N PRO A 181 22.74 -1.78 -0.80
CA PRO A 181 24.19 -1.94 -0.96
C PRO A 181 24.96 -0.62 -1.04
N ALA A 182 24.41 0.36 -1.77
CA ALA A 182 25.02 1.69 -1.88
C ALA A 182 24.95 2.47 -0.55
N ALA A 183 23.88 2.31 0.22
CA ALA A 183 23.74 2.91 1.54
C ALA A 183 24.68 2.24 2.57
N ALA A 184 24.79 0.91 2.52
CA ALA A 184 25.68 0.11 3.36
C ALA A 184 27.15 0.44 3.10
N ALA A 185 27.56 0.60 1.83
CA ALA A 185 28.93 0.98 1.50
C ALA A 185 29.33 2.33 2.15
N ARG A 186 28.45 3.34 2.08
CA ARG A 186 28.65 4.64 2.75
C ARG A 186 28.74 4.50 4.27
N ALA A 187 27.86 3.68 4.86
CA ALA A 187 27.87 3.41 6.30
C ALA A 187 29.15 2.69 6.75
N ALA A 188 29.62 1.72 5.98
CA ALA A 188 30.84 0.98 6.26
C ALA A 188 32.09 1.87 6.20
N VAL A 189 32.13 2.82 5.25
CA VAL A 189 33.19 3.85 5.19
C VAL A 189 33.12 4.75 6.43
N ALA A 190 31.94 5.26 6.77
CA ALA A 190 31.76 6.11 7.95
C ALA A 190 32.10 5.39 9.27
N ALA A 191 31.84 4.09 9.36
CA ALA A 191 32.21 3.27 10.52
C ALA A 191 33.74 3.16 10.72
N ARG A 192 34.53 3.31 9.66
CA ARG A 192 35.99 3.21 9.67
C ARG A 192 36.69 4.55 9.87
N GLN A 193 35.98 5.67 9.70
CA GLN A 193 36.58 6.98 9.92
C GLN A 193 36.80 7.20 11.43
N PRO A 194 38.03 7.47 11.88
CA PRO A 194 38.26 7.84 13.27
C PRO A 194 37.48 9.12 13.57
N GLY A 195 36.67 9.11 14.62
CA GLY A 195 35.93 10.30 15.04
C GLY A 195 36.90 11.46 15.24
N ALA A 196 36.49 12.66 14.83
CA ALA A 196 37.29 13.91 14.94
C ALA A 196 37.59 14.35 16.39
N LYS A 197 37.46 13.45 17.37
CA LYS A 197 37.70 13.66 18.80
C LYS A 197 38.66 12.63 19.43
N ALA A 198 39.42 11.88 18.63
CA ALA A 198 40.63 11.23 19.13
C ALA A 198 41.78 12.23 19.00
N GLY A 199 42.26 12.76 20.12
CA GLY A 199 43.33 13.75 20.14
C GLY A 199 44.55 13.24 19.39
N LEU A 200 45.37 14.15 18.85
CA LEU A 200 46.62 13.81 18.16
C LEU A 200 47.54 12.86 18.95
N MET A 201 47.36 12.75 20.28
CA MET A 201 48.07 11.81 21.15
C MET A 201 47.61 10.34 21.05
N ASP A 202 46.34 10.05 20.72
CA ASP A 202 45.89 8.67 20.46
C ASP A 202 46.45 8.14 19.12
N ARG A 203 46.76 9.05 18.20
CA ARG A 203 47.33 8.70 16.89
C ARG A 203 48.76 8.20 17.00
N ALA A 204 49.53 8.68 17.99
CA ALA A 204 50.89 8.23 18.26
C ALA A 204 50.92 6.85 18.93
N ALA A 205 49.98 6.55 19.84
CA ALA A 205 49.85 5.23 20.46
C ALA A 205 49.48 4.14 19.41
N TYR A 206 48.69 4.50 18.40
CA TYR A 206 48.27 3.58 17.34
C TYR A 206 49.42 3.11 16.41
N PHE A 207 50.49 3.88 16.26
CA PHE A 207 51.65 3.49 15.45
C PHE A 207 52.50 2.41 16.14
N VAL A 208 52.50 2.32 17.48
CA VAL A 208 53.23 1.29 18.24
C VAL A 208 52.42 -0.02 18.35
N SER A 209 51.09 0.04 18.33
CA SER A 209 50.23 -1.15 18.35
C SER A 209 50.08 -1.84 16.97
N GLY A 210 50.60 -1.23 15.89
CA GLY A 210 50.52 -1.76 14.52
C GLY A 210 51.30 -3.05 14.25
N MET A 211 52.02 -3.58 15.24
CA MET A 211 52.81 -4.81 15.09
C MET A 211 52.01 -6.11 15.34
N ILE A 212 50.76 -6.01 15.82
CA ILE A 212 49.87 -7.17 15.94
C ILE A 212 48.85 -7.11 14.80
N THR A 213 49.30 -7.55 13.62
CA THR A 213 48.43 -7.81 12.48
C THR A 213 47.63 -9.08 12.76
N VAL A 214 46.53 -8.95 13.50
CA VAL A 214 45.47 -9.96 13.46
C VAL A 214 44.89 -9.91 12.07
N ARG A 215 45.21 -10.92 11.26
CA ARG A 215 44.56 -11.14 9.97
C ARG A 215 43.07 -11.41 10.27
N ARG A 216 42.27 -10.35 10.20
CA ARG A 216 40.82 -10.31 10.44
C ARG A 216 40.11 -11.01 9.29
N THR A 217 40.07 -12.34 9.33
CA THR A 217 39.44 -13.19 8.29
C THR A 217 37.97 -13.49 8.58
N ASP A 218 37.41 -12.90 9.62
CA ASP A 218 36.09 -13.18 10.20
C ASP A 218 35.12 -11.98 10.00
N ARG A 219 35.40 -11.18 8.96
CA ARG A 219 34.79 -9.88 8.65
C ARG A 219 33.28 -9.90 8.33
N LEU A 220 32.64 -11.06 8.30
CA LEU A 220 31.23 -11.22 7.88
C LEU A 220 30.28 -11.78 8.96
N THR A 221 30.80 -12.22 10.12
CA THR A 221 29.97 -12.89 11.16
C THR A 221 30.09 -12.27 12.56
N GLY A 222 31.12 -11.44 12.82
CA GLY A 222 31.35 -10.81 14.13
C GLY A 222 30.48 -9.57 14.44
N PRO A 223 30.72 -8.86 15.56
CA PRO A 223 30.01 -7.62 15.93
C PRO A 223 30.46 -6.38 15.13
N GLY A 224 31.29 -6.56 14.09
CA GLY A 224 31.79 -5.45 13.29
C GLY A 224 30.72 -4.83 12.39
N ALA A 225 30.88 -3.55 12.07
CA ALA A 225 29.94 -2.81 11.21
C ALA A 225 29.66 -3.50 9.86
N ASP A 226 30.69 -4.11 9.24
CA ASP A 226 30.53 -4.87 7.98
C ASP A 226 29.58 -6.07 8.14
N ALA A 227 29.65 -6.79 9.27
CA ALA A 227 28.81 -7.94 9.56
C ALA A 227 27.37 -7.54 9.93
N ILE A 228 27.20 -6.45 10.70
CA ILE A 228 25.89 -5.85 10.98
C ILE A 228 25.21 -5.45 9.67
N LEU A 229 25.93 -4.73 8.79
CA LEU A 229 25.41 -4.31 7.49
C LEU A 229 25.11 -5.50 6.58
N ALA A 230 25.89 -6.59 6.64
CA ALA A 230 25.59 -7.81 5.90
C ALA A 230 24.32 -8.52 6.40
N ARG A 231 24.07 -8.57 7.71
CA ARG A 231 22.81 -9.10 8.28
C ARG A 231 21.61 -8.23 7.89
N ALA A 232 21.76 -6.92 8.01
CA ALA A 232 20.73 -5.96 7.60
C ALA A 232 20.41 -6.07 6.10
N GLY A 233 21.43 -6.27 5.25
CA GLY A 233 21.24 -6.45 3.81
C GLY A 233 20.45 -7.71 3.48
N ARG A 234 20.81 -8.86 4.08
CA ARG A 234 20.04 -10.10 3.91
C ARG A 234 18.59 -9.96 4.36
N ALA A 235 18.36 -9.24 5.45
CA ALA A 235 17.01 -8.95 5.91
C ALA A 235 16.24 -8.07 4.92
N ALA A 236 16.86 -7.01 4.40
CA ALA A 236 16.26 -6.16 3.38
C ALA A 236 15.95 -6.92 2.08
N ASP A 237 16.84 -7.81 1.64
CA ASP A 237 16.64 -8.67 0.47
C ASP A 237 15.51 -9.69 0.67
N ALA A 238 15.35 -10.20 1.89
CA ALA A 238 14.21 -11.03 2.30
C ALA A 238 12.91 -10.20 2.48
N GLY A 239 12.98 -8.88 2.31
CA GLY A 239 11.89 -7.95 2.54
C GLY A 239 11.63 -7.63 4.02
N ASP A 240 12.37 -8.19 4.97
CA ASP A 240 12.22 -7.95 6.41
C ASP A 240 12.90 -6.64 6.83
N LEU A 241 12.19 -5.53 6.61
CA LEU A 241 12.65 -4.19 6.95
C LEU A 241 12.74 -3.98 8.47
N ASP A 242 11.90 -4.64 9.27
CA ASP A 242 11.93 -4.55 10.74
C ASP A 242 13.23 -5.14 11.30
N VAL A 243 13.65 -6.32 10.82
CA VAL A 243 14.96 -6.89 11.16
C VAL A 243 16.10 -5.99 10.66
N ALA A 244 16.04 -5.52 9.41
CA ALA A 244 17.09 -4.69 8.84
C ALA A 244 17.32 -3.39 9.66
N LEU A 245 16.23 -2.73 10.07
CA LEU A 245 16.28 -1.53 10.89
C LEU A 245 16.84 -1.80 12.29
N ARG A 246 16.49 -2.93 12.91
CA ARG A 246 17.06 -3.32 14.22
C ARG A 246 18.56 -3.57 14.15
N GLU A 247 19.05 -4.24 13.11
CA GLU A 247 20.48 -4.43 12.89
C GLU A 247 21.18 -3.08 12.70
N ILE A 248 20.64 -2.20 11.85
CA ILE A 248 21.18 -0.85 11.61
C ILE A 248 21.22 -0.01 12.89
N ALA A 249 20.27 -0.18 13.80
CA ALA A 249 20.25 0.53 15.07
C ALA A 249 21.47 0.23 15.95
N THR A 250 22.12 -0.94 15.78
CA THR A 250 23.33 -1.32 16.53
C THR A 250 24.62 -0.70 15.99
N LEU A 251 24.59 -0.07 14.82
CA LEU A 251 25.75 0.59 14.22
C LEU A 251 26.22 1.79 15.05
N SER A 252 27.48 2.21 14.85
CA SER A 252 28.00 3.43 15.44
C SER A 252 27.22 4.68 14.98
N PRO A 253 27.21 5.78 15.76
CA PRO A 253 26.49 7.00 15.37
C PRO A 253 26.86 7.53 13.98
N ALA A 254 28.15 7.49 13.61
CA ALA A 254 28.63 7.90 12.30
C ALA A 254 28.08 7.04 11.16
N ALA A 255 28.06 5.71 11.34
CA ALA A 255 27.51 4.79 10.36
C ALA A 255 25.98 4.91 10.24
N ARG A 256 25.27 5.09 11.36
CA ARG A 256 23.82 5.34 11.37
C ARG A 256 23.45 6.64 10.65
N ALA A 257 24.24 7.70 10.83
CA ALA A 257 24.02 8.95 10.10
C ALA A 257 24.19 8.75 8.59
N ALA A 258 25.24 8.01 8.17
CA ALA A 258 25.52 7.77 6.75
C ALA A 258 24.44 6.92 6.03
N ILE A 259 23.82 5.95 6.72
CA ILE A 259 22.69 5.16 6.19
C ILE A 259 21.31 5.81 6.42
N GLY A 260 21.29 6.97 7.09
CA GLY A 260 20.08 7.66 7.54
C GLY A 260 18.98 7.83 6.49
N PRO A 261 19.29 8.24 5.23
CA PRO A 261 18.27 8.38 4.19
C PRO A 261 17.54 7.06 3.89
N TRP A 262 18.27 5.95 3.74
CA TRP A 262 17.68 4.63 3.51
C TRP A 262 16.83 4.19 4.71
N ARG A 263 17.31 4.45 5.93
CA ARG A 263 16.59 4.16 7.17
C ARG A 263 15.24 4.90 7.22
N ALA A 264 15.23 6.19 6.89
CA ALA A 264 14.02 7.00 6.88
C ALA A 264 12.99 6.48 5.86
N ASP A 265 13.44 6.05 4.67
CA ASP A 265 12.57 5.48 3.65
C ASP A 265 11.98 4.11 4.08
N ALA A 266 12.79 3.26 4.71
CA ALA A 266 12.32 1.98 5.26
C ALA A 266 11.33 2.17 6.42
N GLU A 267 11.59 3.11 7.33
CA GLU A 267 10.67 3.46 8.43
C GLU A 267 9.34 3.98 7.89
N ARG A 268 9.38 4.84 6.86
CA ARG A 268 8.18 5.36 6.20
C ARG A 268 7.38 4.26 5.53
N ARG A 269 8.04 3.32 4.84
CA ARG A 269 7.43 2.14 4.23
C ARG A 269 6.68 1.31 5.28
N LEU A 270 7.32 1.01 6.41
CA LEU A 270 6.69 0.27 7.50
C LEU A 270 5.53 1.02 8.14
N ALA A 271 5.66 2.34 8.32
CA ALA A 271 4.59 3.16 8.87
C ALA A 271 3.33 3.10 7.98
N ILE A 272 3.49 3.20 6.66
CA ILE A 272 2.39 3.07 5.69
C ILE A 272 1.75 1.67 5.79
N GLU A 273 2.57 0.61 5.75
CA GLU A 273 2.08 -0.78 5.78
C GLU A 273 1.29 -1.09 7.06
N ARG A 274 1.79 -0.65 8.23
CA ARG A 274 1.12 -0.85 9.53
C ARG A 274 -0.24 -0.18 9.58
N ARG A 275 -0.35 1.08 9.14
CA ARG A 275 -1.62 1.82 9.13
C ARG A 275 -2.65 1.16 8.23
N ILE A 276 -2.22 0.74 7.02
CA ILE A 276 -3.09 0.02 6.09
C ILE A 276 -3.52 -1.33 6.68
N ALA A 277 -2.63 -2.03 7.40
CA ALA A 277 -2.99 -3.26 8.09
C ALA A 277 -4.06 -3.04 9.17
N THR A 278 -3.97 -1.95 9.94
CA THR A 278 -5.00 -1.58 10.92
C THR A 278 -6.34 -1.29 10.24
N LEU A 279 -6.34 -0.52 9.13
CA LEU A 279 -7.56 -0.23 8.37
C LEU A 279 -8.20 -1.50 7.80
N ARG A 280 -7.40 -2.45 7.33
CA ARG A 280 -7.87 -3.77 6.87
C ARG A 280 -8.50 -4.57 8.00
N ALA A 281 -7.86 -4.60 9.16
CA ALA A 281 -8.40 -5.29 10.33
C ALA A 281 -9.74 -4.68 10.77
N GLY A 282 -9.86 -3.36 10.77
CA GLY A 282 -11.10 -2.63 11.05
C GLY A 282 -12.21 -2.99 10.06
N ALA A 283 -11.94 -2.92 8.75
CA ALA A 283 -12.93 -3.27 7.73
C ALA A 283 -13.38 -4.73 7.82
N ALA A 284 -12.46 -5.66 8.10
CA ALA A 284 -12.78 -7.06 8.30
C ALA A 284 -13.62 -7.31 9.57
N ALA A 285 -13.39 -6.54 10.65
CA ALA A 285 -14.20 -6.61 11.85
C ALA A 285 -15.63 -6.08 11.61
N SER A 286 -15.78 -4.98 10.86
CA SER A 286 -17.09 -4.45 10.47
C SER A 286 -17.91 -5.46 9.67
N LEU A 287 -17.29 -6.17 8.72
CA LEU A 287 -17.95 -7.22 7.94
C LEU A 287 -18.47 -8.37 8.82
N LYS A 288 -17.67 -8.80 9.80
CA LYS A 288 -18.06 -9.86 10.74
C LYS A 288 -19.20 -9.42 11.65
N GLY A 289 -19.19 -8.16 12.11
CA GLY A 289 -20.22 -7.60 12.98
C GLY A 289 -21.57 -7.39 12.29
N THR A 290 -21.62 -7.30 10.96
CA THR A 290 -22.86 -7.15 10.19
C THR A 290 -23.50 -8.48 9.76
N GLY A 291 -22.79 -9.60 9.90
CA GLY A 291 -23.19 -10.92 9.40
C GLY A 291 -23.59 -11.94 10.47
N GLY A 292 -23.59 -11.55 11.75
CA GLY A 292 -24.03 -12.37 12.89
C GLY A 292 -25.15 -11.66 13.63
#